data_AF-A0A4P6KSW9-F1
#
_entry.id   AF-A0A4P6KSW9-F1
#
_cell.length_a   1.000
_cell.length_b   1.000
_cell.length_c   1.000
_cell.angle_alpha   90.00
_cell.angle_beta   90.00
_cell.angle_gamma   90.00
#
_symmetry.space_group_name_H-M   'P 1'
#
loop_
_entity.id
_entity.type
_entity.pdbx_description
1 polymer ?
#
loop_
_entity_poly.entity_id
_entity_poly.type
_entity_poly.pdbx_seq_one_letter_code
_entity_poly.pdbx_strand_id
1 'polypeptide(L)'
;MTAHISRTDRYFIVINRLVSLLLLLALLGMFAGAAVLGLLSLDGGPVKEPGMAKVEEKTVESSNAVILGFADAEQVHGADTDMVRLVVTNRERAYSAGRSGEARNVLFIGGAGQPARWLFKAHRNEVHVLEQLREGEEGRRDGRTAALYLEFTERRAGDDAGKAGNAVTVALAKPDGTGMKPVLRDVTRVLSHKAEAGRHINVLFLRGTALRQATVSLDDFTVTAEREVAKLPTSI
;
A
#
# COMPACT_ATOMS: atom_id res chain seq x y z
N MET A 1 -35.55 63.73 -34.41
CA MET A 1 -35.82 63.44 -32.99
C MET A 1 -34.49 63.17 -32.31
N THR A 2 -33.96 64.17 -31.61
CA THR A 2 -32.70 64.15 -30.88
C THR A 2 -32.96 63.64 -29.47
N ALA A 3 -32.43 62.46 -29.13
CA ALA A 3 -32.48 61.96 -27.75
C ALA A 3 -31.50 62.77 -26.89
N HIS A 4 -32.04 63.55 -25.96
CA HIS A 4 -31.27 64.33 -24.99
C HIS A 4 -30.68 63.36 -23.95
N ILE A 5 -29.42 62.95 -24.13
CA ILE A 5 -28.71 62.09 -23.17
C ILE A 5 -28.53 62.88 -21.87
N SER A 6 -29.19 62.45 -20.79
CA SER A 6 -29.12 63.12 -19.49
C SER A 6 -27.73 62.94 -18.89
N ARG A 7 -27.29 63.86 -18.01
CA ARG A 7 -25.98 63.76 -17.32
C ARG A 7 -25.82 62.40 -16.61
N THR A 8 -26.90 61.87 -16.07
CA THR A 8 -27.01 60.56 -15.41
C THR A 8 -26.66 59.39 -16.33
N ASP A 9 -27.09 59.41 -17.59
CA ASP A 9 -26.78 58.34 -18.55
C ASP A 9 -25.28 58.27 -18.87
N ARG A 10 -24.61 59.42 -18.92
CA ARG A 10 -23.15 59.47 -19.11
C ARG A 10 -22.41 58.90 -17.91
N TYR A 11 -22.89 59.12 -16.69
CA TYR A 11 -22.30 58.53 -15.49
C TYR A 11 -22.46 57.01 -15.46
N PHE A 12 -23.64 56.48 -15.82
CA PHE A 12 -23.84 55.03 -15.91
C PHE A 12 -22.95 54.38 -16.98
N ILE A 13 -22.73 55.03 -18.12
CA ILE A 13 -21.81 54.54 -19.16
C ILE A 13 -20.36 54.53 -18.65
N VAL A 14 -19.93 55.57 -17.95
CA VAL A 14 -18.55 55.64 -17.40
C VAL A 14 -18.34 54.61 -16.30
N ILE A 15 -19.30 54.45 -15.38
CA ILE A 15 -19.24 53.45 -14.30
C ILE A 15 -19.23 52.03 -14.89
N ASN A 16 -20.09 51.74 -15.87
CA ASN A 16 -20.15 50.41 -16.47
C ASN A 16 -18.88 50.08 -17.28
N ARG A 17 -18.22 51.08 -17.87
CA ARG A 17 -16.90 50.92 -18.50
C ARG A 17 -15.80 50.67 -17.48
N LEU A 18 -15.82 51.34 -16.33
CA LEU A 18 -14.88 51.11 -15.24
C LEU A 18 -15.04 49.71 -14.62
N VAL A 19 -16.28 49.27 -14.39
CA VAL A 19 -16.58 47.92 -13.88
C VAL A 19 -16.18 46.85 -14.89
N SER A 20 -16.49 47.06 -16.17
CA SER A 20 -16.07 46.15 -17.25
C SER A 20 -14.54 46.07 -17.39
N LEU A 21 -13.84 47.19 -17.22
CA LEU A 21 -12.37 47.24 -17.26
C LEU A 21 -11.75 46.50 -16.07
N LEU A 22 -12.32 46.67 -14.88
CA LEU A 22 -11.89 45.96 -13.67
C LEU A 22 -12.13 44.44 -13.79
N LEU A 23 -13.27 44.02 -14.34
CA LEU A 23 -13.55 42.61 -14.61
C LEU A 23 -12.59 42.02 -15.64
N LEU A 24 -12.26 42.77 -16.70
CA LEU A 24 -11.29 42.32 -17.71
C LEU A 24 -9.88 42.17 -17.11
N LEU A 25 -9.44 43.12 -16.28
CA LEU A 25 -8.17 43.03 -15.57
C LEU A 25 -8.11 41.86 -14.58
N ALA A 26 -9.20 41.60 -13.86
CA ALA A 26 -9.30 40.44 -12.97
C ALA A 26 -9.23 39.11 -13.75
N LEU A 27 -9.87 39.04 -14.91
CA LEU A 27 -9.83 37.87 -15.78
C LEU A 27 -8.42 37.64 -16.34
N LEU A 28 -7.76 38.70 -16.82
CA LEU A 28 -6.37 38.65 -17.29
C LEU A 28 -5.40 38.23 -16.18
N GLY A 29 -5.60 38.70 -14.95
CA GLY A 29 -4.84 38.28 -13.77
C GLY A 29 -5.01 36.78 -13.48
N MET A 30 -6.23 36.24 -13.57
CA MET A 30 -6.47 34.80 -13.43
C MET A 30 -5.80 33.98 -14.54
N PHE A 31 -5.86 34.41 -15.80
CA PHE A 31 -5.22 33.70 -16.90
C PHE A 31 -3.69 33.74 -16.80
N ALA A 32 -3.10 34.87 -16.41
CA ALA A 32 -1.67 34.97 -16.17
C ALA A 32 -1.23 34.10 -14.97
N GLY A 33 -2.02 34.07 -13.89
CA GLY A 33 -1.77 33.21 -12.73
C GLY A 33 -1.84 31.72 -13.08
N ALA A 34 -2.82 31.30 -13.87
CA ALA A 34 -2.96 29.92 -14.34
C ALA A 34 -1.80 29.50 -15.27
N ALA A 35 -1.32 30.41 -16.13
CA ALA A 35 -0.17 30.14 -17.00
C ALA A 35 1.14 29.97 -16.21
N VAL A 36 1.36 30.78 -15.17
CA VAL A 36 2.54 30.67 -14.28
C VAL A 36 2.47 29.38 -13.45
N LEU A 37 1.30 29.02 -12.90
CA LEU A 37 1.11 27.73 -12.22
C LEU A 37 1.28 26.52 -13.14
N GLY A 38 0.82 26.63 -14.39
CA GLY A 38 1.01 25.61 -15.43
C GLY A 38 2.50 25.42 -15.79
N LEU A 39 3.25 26.51 -15.94
CA LEU A 39 4.69 26.48 -16.19
C LEU A 39 5.49 25.92 -15.00
N LEU A 40 5.13 26.27 -13.76
CA LEU A 40 5.74 25.69 -12.56
C LEU A 40 5.42 24.20 -12.38
N SER A 41 4.29 23.73 -12.93
CA SER A 41 3.91 22.31 -12.89
C SER A 41 4.57 21.48 -14.01
N LEU A 42 5.15 22.12 -15.04
CA LEU A 42 5.82 21.46 -16.16
C LEU A 42 7.32 21.25 -15.95
N ASP A 43 7.93 21.88 -14.93
CA ASP A 43 9.35 21.69 -14.57
C ASP A 43 9.58 20.45 -13.68
N GLY A 44 8.51 19.71 -13.38
CA GLY A 44 8.59 18.35 -12.84
C GLY A 44 8.96 17.36 -13.94
N GLY A 45 10.22 17.36 -14.37
CA GLY A 45 10.78 16.22 -15.12
C GLY A 45 10.49 14.91 -14.38
N PRO A 46 10.51 13.74 -15.07
CA PRO A 46 10.16 12.47 -14.44
C PRO A 46 11.03 12.29 -13.18
N VAL A 47 10.37 12.27 -12.03
CA VAL A 47 11.00 11.98 -10.74
C VAL A 47 11.69 10.63 -10.92
N LYS A 48 13.01 10.64 -10.99
CA LYS A 48 13.79 9.41 -10.91
C LYS A 48 13.65 8.95 -9.47
N GLU A 49 12.67 8.07 -9.23
CA GLU A 49 12.51 7.41 -7.94
C GLU A 49 13.85 6.75 -7.58
N PRO A 50 14.47 7.13 -6.44
CA PRO A 50 15.68 6.48 -5.99
C PRO A 50 15.38 5.01 -5.64
N GLY A 51 16.05 4.06 -6.30
CA GLY A 51 15.92 2.62 -6.00
C GLY A 51 15.76 1.69 -7.20
N MET A 52 15.68 2.19 -8.43
CA MET A 52 15.59 1.34 -9.63
C MET A 52 16.96 0.75 -10.02
N ALA A 53 17.28 -0.43 -9.49
CA ALA A 53 18.37 -1.26 -10.00
C ALA A 53 17.79 -2.32 -10.96
N LYS A 54 18.12 -2.21 -12.26
CA LYS A 54 17.78 -3.22 -13.25
C LYS A 54 18.77 -4.38 -13.11
N VAL A 55 18.42 -5.41 -12.36
CA VAL A 55 19.20 -6.65 -12.31
C VAL A 55 18.83 -7.49 -13.53
N GLU A 56 19.66 -7.46 -14.57
CA GLU A 56 19.56 -8.41 -15.68
C GLU A 56 20.19 -9.73 -15.24
N GLU A 57 19.38 -10.62 -14.68
CA GLU A 57 19.81 -12.01 -14.49
C GLU A 57 19.87 -12.66 -15.88
N LYS A 58 21.11 -12.97 -16.31
CA LYS A 58 21.41 -13.56 -17.61
C LYS A 58 21.03 -15.04 -17.59
N THR A 59 19.75 -15.33 -17.73
CA THR A 59 19.25 -16.71 -17.88
C THR A 59 18.37 -16.80 -19.11
N VAL A 60 18.94 -17.45 -20.13
CA VAL A 60 18.38 -18.25 -21.24
C VAL A 60 16.88 -18.09 -21.55
N GLU A 61 16.61 -17.80 -22.82
CA GLU A 61 15.32 -17.73 -23.52
C GLU A 61 14.18 -18.59 -22.92
N SER A 62 13.11 -17.94 -22.43
CA SER A 62 11.69 -18.18 -22.77
C SER A 62 10.73 -17.65 -21.68
N SER A 63 9.82 -16.77 -22.11
CA SER A 63 8.59 -16.29 -21.45
C SER A 63 8.73 -15.41 -20.18
N ASN A 64 8.28 -14.16 -20.29
CA ASN A 64 7.96 -13.21 -19.21
C ASN A 64 9.06 -12.93 -18.16
N ALA A 65 10.10 -12.18 -18.56
CA ALA A 65 11.04 -11.61 -17.59
C ALA A 65 10.31 -10.66 -16.62
N VAL A 66 10.29 -11.00 -15.33
CA VAL A 66 9.68 -10.19 -14.26
C VAL A 66 10.70 -9.15 -13.79
N ILE A 67 10.35 -7.86 -13.90
CA ILE A 67 11.18 -6.77 -13.36
C ILE A 67 10.83 -6.58 -11.89
N LEU A 68 11.86 -6.51 -11.04
CA LEU A 68 11.73 -6.24 -9.62
C LEU A 68 12.17 -4.80 -9.31
N GLY A 69 11.54 -4.21 -8.30
CA GLY A 69 11.91 -2.90 -7.76
C GLY A 69 11.63 -2.82 -6.27
N PHE A 70 12.05 -1.72 -5.66
CA PHE A 70 11.75 -1.41 -4.28
C PHE A 70 10.61 -0.39 -4.21
N ALA A 71 9.65 -0.62 -3.32
CA ALA A 71 8.67 0.40 -2.93
C ALA A 71 9.29 1.37 -1.92
N ASP A 72 8.51 2.38 -1.51
CA ASP A 72 8.91 3.32 -0.46
C ASP A 72 9.24 2.60 0.86
N ALA A 73 10.15 3.21 1.62
CA ALA A 73 10.46 2.78 2.97
C ALA A 73 9.33 3.13 3.94
N GLU A 74 8.94 2.17 4.78
CA GLU A 74 7.96 2.31 5.84
C GLU A 74 8.64 2.08 7.19
N GLN A 75 8.56 3.05 8.10
CA GLN A 75 9.13 2.90 9.44
C GLN A 75 8.32 1.91 10.29
N VAL A 76 9.02 1.03 11.01
CA VAL A 76 8.40 0.18 12.03
C VAL A 76 8.19 0.98 13.31
N HIS A 77 6.93 1.12 13.75
CA HIS A 77 6.61 1.96 14.90
C HIS A 77 7.25 1.46 16.20
N GLY A 78 7.98 2.36 16.87
CA GLY A 78 8.67 2.05 18.12
C GLY A 78 9.85 1.07 17.96
N ALA A 79 10.40 0.96 16.74
CA ALA A 79 11.63 0.23 16.45
C ALA A 79 12.57 1.11 15.60
N ASP A 80 13.87 0.91 15.75
CA ASP A 80 14.90 1.51 14.89
C ASP A 80 15.10 0.63 13.65
N THR A 81 14.03 0.50 12.86
CA THR A 81 13.99 -0.37 11.68
C THR A 81 13.02 0.16 10.64
N ASP A 82 13.47 0.21 9.39
CA ASP A 82 12.64 0.50 8.23
C ASP A 82 12.36 -0.79 7.45
N MET A 83 11.17 -0.86 6.85
CA MET A 83 10.74 -1.92 5.94
C MET A 83 10.69 -1.39 4.52
N VAL A 84 11.24 -2.14 3.57
CA VAL A 84 11.17 -1.83 2.14
C VAL A 84 10.61 -3.04 1.40
N ARG A 85 9.49 -2.88 0.71
CA ARG A 85 8.86 -3.99 -0.03
C ARG A 85 9.59 -4.18 -1.36
N LEU A 86 9.96 -5.42 -1.67
CA LEU A 86 10.40 -5.83 -3.00
C LEU A 86 9.15 -6.13 -3.83
N VAL A 87 8.89 -5.38 -4.88
CA VAL A 87 7.66 -5.45 -5.68
C VAL A 87 7.97 -5.80 -7.13
N VAL A 88 6.99 -6.41 -7.81
CA VAL A 88 7.04 -6.57 -9.27
C VAL A 88 6.65 -5.25 -9.94
N THR A 89 7.54 -4.70 -10.76
CA THR A 89 7.34 -3.45 -11.51
C THR A 89 7.07 -3.76 -12.98
N ASN A 90 5.85 -4.20 -13.31
CA ASN A 90 5.48 -4.37 -14.71
C ASN A 90 5.11 -3.01 -15.33
N ARG A 91 5.88 -2.54 -16.32
CA ARG A 91 5.72 -1.21 -16.96
C ARG A 91 4.35 -0.97 -17.61
N GLU A 92 3.58 -2.02 -17.86
CA GLU A 92 2.31 -1.92 -18.61
C GLU A 92 1.08 -1.59 -17.75
N ARG A 93 1.17 -1.56 -16.42
CA ARG A 93 0.02 -1.32 -15.52
C ARG A 93 0.14 -0.08 -14.63
N ALA A 94 0.90 0.92 -15.08
CA ALA A 94 1.22 2.11 -14.28
C ALA A 94 0.05 3.11 -14.05
N TYR A 95 -1.21 2.80 -14.42
CA TYR A 95 -2.34 3.74 -14.32
C TYR A 95 -3.47 3.35 -13.35
N SER A 96 -3.30 2.28 -12.56
CA SER A 96 -4.26 1.96 -11.48
C SER A 96 -3.65 2.24 -10.11
N ALA A 97 -3.70 3.51 -9.71
CA ALA A 97 -3.50 3.92 -8.32
C ALA A 97 -4.49 3.13 -7.42
N GLY A 98 -3.97 2.25 -6.57
CA GLY A 98 -4.77 1.51 -5.58
C GLY A 98 -4.48 0.02 -5.46
N ARG A 99 -3.77 -0.59 -6.41
CA ARG A 99 -3.28 -1.98 -6.26
C ARG A 99 -1.77 -1.93 -6.11
N SER A 100 -1.31 -1.94 -4.86
CA SER A 100 0.09 -2.19 -4.47
C SER A 100 0.69 -3.22 -5.42
N GLY A 101 1.86 -2.92 -5.99
CA GLY A 101 2.64 -3.92 -6.71
C GLY A 101 2.71 -5.21 -5.88
N GLU A 102 2.60 -6.36 -6.54
CA GLU A 102 2.64 -7.66 -5.91
C GLU A 102 3.97 -7.80 -5.16
N ALA A 103 3.94 -7.67 -3.82
CA ALA A 103 5.14 -7.68 -3.01
C ALA A 103 5.68 -9.11 -2.94
N ARG A 104 6.94 -9.31 -3.32
CA ARG A 104 7.62 -10.61 -3.33
C ARG A 104 8.32 -10.92 -2.02
N ASN A 105 8.81 -9.88 -1.36
CA ASN A 105 9.54 -9.98 -0.10
C ASN A 105 9.57 -8.61 0.59
N VAL A 106 10.11 -8.57 1.80
CA VAL A 106 10.32 -7.34 2.58
C VAL A 106 11.74 -7.34 3.09
N LEU A 107 12.46 -6.25 2.84
CA LEU A 107 13.79 -5.98 3.39
C LEU A 107 13.64 -5.14 4.65
N PHE A 108 14.24 -5.59 5.74
CA PHE A 108 14.36 -4.82 6.98
C PHE A 108 15.74 -4.21 7.06
N ILE A 109 15.79 -2.92 7.32
CA ILE A 109 17.02 -2.14 7.47
C ILE A 109 17.01 -1.60 8.90
N GLY A 110 17.84 -2.17 9.76
CA GLY A 110 17.99 -1.68 11.13
C GLY A 110 18.85 -0.42 11.20
N GLY A 111 18.90 0.19 12.38
CA GLY A 111 19.81 1.29 12.67
C GLY A 111 21.29 0.97 12.47
N ALA A 112 22.14 1.99 12.65
CA ALA A 112 23.57 1.92 12.36
C ALA A 112 24.25 0.68 12.97
N GLY A 113 24.91 -0.11 12.12
CA GLY A 113 25.64 -1.32 12.51
C GLY A 113 24.80 -2.61 12.54
N GLN A 114 23.49 -2.55 12.31
CA GLN A 114 22.66 -3.74 12.15
C GLN A 114 22.65 -4.21 10.68
N PRO A 115 22.86 -5.51 10.39
CA PRO A 115 22.77 -6.00 9.03
C PRO A 115 21.32 -5.98 8.54
N ALA A 116 21.11 -5.54 7.30
CA ALA A 116 19.83 -5.66 6.65
C ALA A 116 19.44 -7.13 6.47
N ARG A 117 18.15 -7.43 6.50
CA ARG A 117 17.66 -8.81 6.40
C ARG A 117 16.37 -8.93 5.62
N TRP A 118 16.26 -10.00 4.86
CA TRP A 118 15.03 -10.36 4.18
C TRP A 118 14.09 -11.12 5.12
N LEU A 119 12.79 -10.84 5.02
CA LEU A 119 11.75 -11.57 5.72
C LEU A 119 11.74 -13.06 5.33
N PHE A 120 11.74 -13.31 4.03
CA PHE A 120 11.81 -14.65 3.45
C PHE A 120 13.20 -14.90 2.90
N LYS A 121 13.72 -16.12 3.10
CA LYS A 121 14.99 -16.55 2.47
C LYS A 121 14.90 -16.63 0.94
N ALA A 122 13.69 -16.86 0.41
CA ALA A 122 13.43 -16.92 -1.03
C ALA A 122 12.51 -15.76 -1.45
N HIS A 123 12.67 -15.28 -2.69
CA HIS A 123 11.95 -14.12 -3.23
C HIS A 123 10.77 -14.51 -4.14
N ARG A 124 10.24 -15.73 -3.96
CA ARG A 124 9.18 -16.31 -4.81
C ARG A 124 7.77 -16.20 -4.20
N ASN A 125 7.68 -15.65 -2.99
CA ASN A 125 6.39 -15.48 -2.31
C ASN A 125 5.60 -14.36 -2.98
N GLU A 126 4.30 -14.34 -2.72
CA GLU A 126 3.43 -13.22 -3.01
C GLU A 126 2.79 -12.80 -1.68
N VAL A 127 3.15 -11.61 -1.22
CA VAL A 127 2.71 -11.02 0.04
C VAL A 127 1.51 -10.14 -0.27
N HIS A 128 0.33 -10.60 0.15
CA HIS A 128 -0.95 -9.94 -0.05
C HIS A 128 -1.21 -8.88 1.01
N VAL A 129 -0.91 -9.22 2.27
CA VAL A 129 -1.09 -8.37 3.43
C VAL A 129 0.21 -8.34 4.22
N LEU A 130 0.63 -7.15 4.62
CA LEU A 130 1.68 -6.90 5.60
C LEU A 130 1.24 -5.71 6.43
N GLU A 131 0.98 -5.95 7.71
CA GLU A 131 0.48 -4.96 8.65
C GLU A 131 1.28 -4.98 9.95
N GLN A 132 1.46 -3.81 10.55
CA GLN A 132 2.07 -3.65 11.87
C GLN A 132 0.98 -3.78 12.95
N LEU A 133 1.03 -4.85 13.75
CA LEU A 133 0.15 -5.02 14.91
C LEU A 133 0.69 -4.17 16.06
N ARG A 134 0.06 -3.01 16.30
CA ARG A 134 0.51 -2.04 17.32
C ARG A 134 -0.12 -2.33 18.68
N GLU A 135 0.65 -2.09 19.73
CA GLU A 135 0.16 -2.08 21.11
C GLU A 135 -0.67 -0.81 21.36
N GLY A 136 -1.79 -0.95 22.07
CA GLY A 136 -2.65 0.16 22.50
C GLY A 136 -4.01 0.19 21.80
N GLU A 137 -4.84 1.18 22.19
CA GLU A 137 -6.15 1.39 21.58
C GLU A 137 -6.05 1.78 20.11
N GLU A 138 -6.96 1.24 19.32
CA GLU A 138 -7.12 1.50 17.89
C GLU A 138 -7.17 3.02 17.62
N GLY A 139 -6.16 3.55 16.92
CA GLY A 139 -6.06 4.98 16.59
C GLY A 139 -5.03 5.80 17.37
N ARG A 140 -4.34 5.24 18.38
CA ARG A 140 -3.17 5.91 18.98
C ARG A 140 -1.97 5.80 18.02
N ARG A 141 -1.45 6.94 17.57
CA ARG A 141 -0.30 7.01 16.63
C ARG A 141 1.01 6.49 17.23
N ASP A 142 1.10 6.43 18.56
CA ASP A 142 2.35 6.16 19.29
C ASP A 142 2.50 4.70 19.74
N GLY A 143 1.59 3.81 19.34
CA GLY A 143 1.65 2.40 19.70
C GLY A 143 2.87 1.71 19.08
N ARG A 144 3.72 1.11 19.91
CA ARG A 144 4.84 0.29 19.46
C ARG A 144 4.32 -0.95 18.73
N THR A 145 4.95 -1.33 17.64
CA THR A 145 4.63 -2.56 16.93
C THR A 145 5.03 -3.77 17.77
N ALA A 146 4.04 -4.59 18.14
CA ALA A 146 4.25 -5.86 18.84
C ALA A 146 4.72 -6.95 17.89
N ALA A 147 4.12 -7.02 16.70
CA ALA A 147 4.41 -8.01 15.68
C ALA A 147 4.01 -7.50 14.29
N LEU A 148 4.51 -8.18 13.26
CA LEU A 148 4.09 -7.99 11.88
C LEU A 148 3.13 -9.12 11.53
N TYR A 149 1.96 -8.78 11.01
CA TYR A 149 0.97 -9.71 10.48
C TYR A 149 1.13 -9.84 8.97
N LEU A 150 1.13 -11.08 8.48
CA LEU A 150 1.33 -11.36 7.07
C LEU A 150 0.34 -12.36 6.53
N GLU A 151 -0.14 -12.10 5.32
CA GLU A 151 -0.83 -13.06 4.47
C GLU A 151 -0.05 -13.22 3.18
N PHE A 152 0.39 -14.43 2.88
CA PHE A 152 1.18 -14.70 1.68
C PHE A 152 0.87 -16.06 1.07
N THR A 153 1.09 -16.18 -0.23
CA THR A 153 1.13 -17.45 -0.94
C THR A 153 2.58 -17.78 -1.28
N GLU A 154 2.98 -19.03 -1.04
CA GLU A 154 4.29 -19.52 -1.47
C GLU A 154 4.14 -20.18 -2.83
N ARG A 155 4.88 -19.68 -3.82
CA ARG A 155 4.93 -20.31 -5.14
C ARG A 155 5.90 -21.48 -5.11
N ARG A 156 5.46 -22.68 -5.49
CA ARG A 156 6.36 -23.82 -5.64
C ARG A 156 7.04 -23.78 -7.00
N ALA A 157 8.24 -24.35 -7.07
CA ALA A 157 8.93 -24.54 -8.34
C ALA A 157 8.10 -25.48 -9.22
N GLY A 158 7.68 -25.01 -10.40
CA GLY A 158 6.79 -25.73 -11.31
C GLY A 158 5.32 -25.35 -11.23
N ASP A 159 4.92 -24.42 -10.35
CA ASP A 159 3.56 -23.87 -10.37
C ASP A 159 3.42 -22.94 -11.60
N ASP A 160 2.55 -23.33 -12.53
CA ASP A 160 2.11 -22.47 -13.64
C ASP A 160 1.65 -21.11 -13.11
N ALA A 161 1.82 -20.05 -13.90
CA ALA A 161 1.40 -18.70 -13.55
C ALA A 161 -0.10 -18.52 -13.26
N GLY A 162 -0.92 -19.56 -13.44
CA GLY A 162 -2.33 -19.60 -13.03
C GLY A 162 -2.67 -20.64 -11.96
N LYS A 163 -1.68 -21.35 -11.39
CA LYS A 163 -1.88 -22.43 -10.39
C LYS A 163 -1.02 -22.25 -9.13
N ALA A 164 -0.53 -21.03 -8.85
CA ALA A 164 -0.01 -20.73 -7.52
C ALA A 164 -1.06 -21.19 -6.50
N GLY A 165 -0.64 -21.98 -5.50
CA GLY A 165 -1.59 -22.55 -4.54
C GLY A 165 -2.47 -21.45 -3.97
N ASN A 166 -3.79 -21.51 -4.25
CA ASN A 166 -4.80 -20.57 -3.74
C ASN A 166 -4.89 -20.55 -2.20
N ALA A 167 -4.07 -21.37 -1.54
CA ALA A 167 -3.95 -21.45 -0.10
C ALA A 167 -3.05 -20.34 0.42
N VAL A 168 -3.66 -19.34 1.05
CA VAL A 168 -3.01 -18.32 1.85
C VAL A 168 -2.39 -18.97 3.08
N THR A 169 -1.19 -18.52 3.43
CA THR A 169 -0.56 -18.76 4.73
C THR A 169 -0.59 -17.47 5.53
N VAL A 170 -1.05 -17.56 6.77
CA VAL A 170 -0.95 -16.49 7.75
C VAL A 170 0.31 -16.70 8.59
N ALA A 171 1.13 -15.68 8.71
CA ALA A 171 2.33 -15.70 9.55
C ALA A 171 2.42 -14.46 10.43
N LEU A 172 3.18 -14.62 11.50
CA LEU A 172 3.63 -13.52 12.34
C LEU A 172 5.15 -13.43 12.31
N ALA A 173 5.68 -12.21 12.35
CA ALA A 173 7.11 -11.96 12.51
C ALA A 173 7.35 -10.90 13.59
N LYS A 174 8.56 -10.86 14.13
CA LYS A 174 8.97 -9.78 15.03
C LYS A 174 9.07 -8.46 14.26
N PRO A 175 8.98 -7.30 14.94
CA PRO A 175 9.04 -5.98 14.30
C PRO A 175 10.31 -5.76 13.46
N ASP A 176 11.40 -6.44 13.81
CA ASP A 176 12.68 -6.37 13.11
C ASP A 176 12.81 -7.37 11.93
N GLY A 177 11.72 -8.06 11.58
CA GLY A 177 11.67 -9.07 10.51
C GLY A 177 12.18 -10.45 10.90
N THR A 178 12.65 -10.66 12.14
CA THR A 178 13.13 -11.98 12.59
C THR A 178 12.00 -12.86 13.11
N GLY A 179 12.29 -14.16 13.28
CA GLY A 179 11.37 -15.09 13.93
C GLY A 179 10.05 -15.27 13.19
N MET A 180 10.01 -15.04 11.88
CA MET A 180 8.81 -15.27 11.07
C MET A 180 8.36 -16.74 11.22
N LYS A 181 7.10 -16.91 11.63
CA LYS A 181 6.49 -18.21 11.90
C LYS A 181 5.11 -18.27 11.22
N PRO A 182 4.89 -19.22 10.30
CA PRO A 182 3.56 -19.54 9.82
C PRO A 182 2.69 -20.05 10.97
N VAL A 183 1.54 -19.43 11.18
CA VAL A 183 0.61 -19.74 12.28
C VAL A 183 -0.66 -20.41 11.78
N LEU A 184 -1.14 -20.06 10.57
CA LEU A 184 -2.25 -20.74 9.91
C LEU A 184 -1.86 -21.09 8.48
N ARG A 185 -2.11 -22.34 8.08
CA ARG A 185 -1.85 -22.85 6.72
C ARG A 185 -3.15 -23.28 6.06
N ASP A 186 -3.08 -23.46 4.74
CA ASP A 186 -4.18 -23.90 3.90
C ASP A 186 -5.43 -23.02 4.04
N VAL A 187 -5.23 -21.73 4.31
CA VAL A 187 -6.31 -20.76 4.45
C VAL A 187 -6.82 -20.41 3.06
N THR A 188 -8.10 -20.61 2.81
CA THR A 188 -8.73 -20.22 1.54
C THR A 188 -8.81 -18.71 1.45
N ARG A 189 -9.18 -18.04 2.56
CA ARG A 189 -9.27 -16.58 2.65
C ARG A 189 -9.31 -16.16 4.11
N VAL A 190 -8.61 -15.08 4.46
CA VAL A 190 -8.84 -14.37 5.73
C VAL A 190 -9.99 -13.38 5.56
N LEU A 191 -10.91 -13.37 6.51
CA LEU A 191 -12.06 -12.46 6.52
C LEU A 191 -11.80 -11.24 7.40
N SER A 192 -11.16 -11.44 8.54
CA SER A 192 -10.71 -10.37 9.41
C SER A 192 -9.62 -10.85 10.37
N HIS A 193 -8.85 -9.90 10.86
CA HIS A 193 -7.95 -10.10 11.98
C HIS A 193 -8.01 -8.88 12.91
N LYS A 194 -7.86 -9.10 14.20
CA LYS A 194 -7.86 -8.03 15.20
C LYS A 194 -6.90 -8.36 16.34
N ALA A 195 -6.00 -7.42 16.63
CA ALA A 195 -5.20 -7.47 17.85
C ALA A 195 -6.06 -7.10 19.06
N GLU A 196 -5.87 -7.82 20.17
CA GLU A 196 -6.56 -7.59 21.43
C GLU A 196 -5.58 -7.12 22.51
N ALA A 197 -6.09 -6.41 23.52
CA ALA A 197 -5.29 -5.84 24.61
C ALA A 197 -4.45 -6.88 25.37
N GLY A 198 -4.83 -8.17 25.32
CA GLY A 198 -4.11 -9.29 25.95
C GLY A 198 -2.89 -9.82 25.19
N ARG A 199 -2.30 -9.06 24.25
CA ARG A 199 -1.21 -9.52 23.37
C ARG A 199 -1.57 -10.78 22.57
N HIS A 200 -2.80 -10.81 22.09
CA HIS A 200 -3.30 -11.85 21.19
C HIS A 200 -3.81 -11.23 19.90
N ILE A 201 -3.83 -12.02 18.84
CA ILE A 201 -4.56 -11.70 17.61
C ILE A 201 -5.62 -12.77 17.37
N ASN A 202 -6.84 -12.31 17.12
CA ASN A 202 -7.94 -13.14 16.65
C ASN A 202 -8.02 -13.04 15.14
N VAL A 203 -8.05 -14.19 14.47
CA VAL A 203 -8.14 -14.31 13.01
C VAL A 203 -9.39 -15.11 12.66
N LEU A 204 -10.28 -14.52 11.88
CA LEU A 204 -11.46 -15.17 11.32
C LEU A 204 -11.17 -15.50 9.85
N PHE A 205 -11.25 -16.78 9.49
CA PHE A 205 -10.81 -17.25 8.18
C PHE A 205 -11.63 -18.43 7.66
N LEU A 206 -11.58 -18.63 6.35
CA LEU A 206 -12.14 -19.80 5.66
C LEU A 206 -11.02 -20.80 5.39
N ARG A 207 -11.29 -22.08 5.72
CA ARG A 207 -10.48 -23.22 5.30
C ARG A 207 -11.40 -24.22 4.60
N GLY A 208 -11.33 -24.25 3.27
CA GLY A 208 -12.33 -24.92 2.44
C GLY A 208 -13.70 -24.26 2.62
N THR A 209 -14.68 -25.02 3.12
CA THR A 209 -16.04 -24.53 3.41
C THR A 209 -16.28 -24.21 4.89
N ALA A 210 -15.30 -24.43 5.76
CA ALA A 210 -15.41 -24.15 7.18
C ALA A 210 -14.95 -22.74 7.51
N LEU A 211 -15.83 -21.96 8.15
CA LEU A 211 -15.50 -20.70 8.81
C LEU A 211 -14.88 -21.01 10.17
N ARG A 212 -13.67 -20.55 10.40
CA ARG A 212 -12.89 -20.85 11.61
C ARG A 212 -12.39 -19.56 12.25
N GLN A 213 -12.21 -19.63 13.56
CA GLN A 213 -11.59 -18.57 14.34
C GLN A 213 -10.37 -19.14 15.06
N ALA A 214 -9.24 -18.46 14.96
CA ALA A 214 -8.04 -18.78 15.73
C ALA A 214 -7.62 -17.60 16.60
N THR A 215 -7.09 -17.92 17.78
CA THR A 215 -6.40 -16.98 18.67
C THR A 215 -4.92 -17.35 18.66
N VAL A 216 -4.08 -16.35 18.43
CA VAL A 216 -2.62 -16.52 18.37
C VAL A 216 -1.97 -15.58 19.37
N SER A 217 -1.04 -16.11 20.17
CA SER A 217 -0.19 -15.32 21.07
C SER A 217 0.80 -14.48 20.27
N LEU A 218 0.91 -13.19 20.60
CA LEU A 218 1.92 -12.28 20.03
C LEU A 218 3.28 -12.39 20.71
N ASP A 219 3.40 -13.15 21.81
CA ASP A 219 4.67 -13.34 22.52
C ASP A 219 5.57 -14.36 21.84
N ASP A 220 4.98 -15.45 21.35
CA ASP A 220 5.69 -16.62 20.83
C ASP A 220 5.09 -17.17 19.52
N PHE A 221 4.07 -16.49 18.98
CA PHE A 221 3.38 -16.84 17.75
C PHE A 221 2.79 -18.24 17.79
N THR A 222 2.33 -18.70 18.96
CA THR A 222 1.66 -19.99 19.12
C THR A 222 0.16 -19.81 18.99
N VAL A 223 -0.48 -20.70 18.22
CA VAL A 223 -1.95 -20.78 18.15
C VAL A 223 -2.44 -21.36 19.48
N THR A 224 -3.11 -20.53 20.29
CA THR A 224 -3.59 -20.91 21.62
C THR A 224 -4.99 -21.50 21.58
N ALA A 225 -5.79 -21.14 20.57
CA ALA A 225 -7.10 -21.71 20.32
C ALA A 225 -7.41 -21.70 18.82
N GLU A 226 -8.08 -22.73 18.34
CA GLU A 226 -8.70 -22.74 17.01
C GLU A 226 -10.03 -23.48 17.10
N ARG A 227 -11.10 -22.88 16.57
CA ARG A 227 -12.43 -23.50 16.53
C ARG A 227 -13.12 -23.27 15.21
N GLU A 228 -13.97 -24.22 14.83
CA GLU A 228 -14.95 -23.99 13.77
C GLU A 228 -16.10 -23.14 14.32
N VAL A 229 -16.49 -22.11 13.56
CA VAL A 229 -17.58 -21.18 13.91
C VAL A 229 -18.85 -21.56 13.13
N ALA A 230 -18.70 -21.88 11.85
CA ALA A 230 -19.79 -22.27 10.97
C ALA A 230 -19.25 -23.00 9.74
N LYS A 231 -20.15 -23.58 8.94
CA LYS A 231 -19.84 -24.16 7.65
C LYS A 231 -20.73 -23.55 6.57
N LEU A 232 -20.17 -23.25 5.41
CA LEU A 232 -20.95 -22.75 4.28
C LEU A 232 -21.95 -23.81 3.82
N PRO A 233 -23.20 -23.44 3.51
CA PRO A 233 -24.17 -24.34 2.90
C PRO A 233 -23.65 -24.87 1.56
N THR A 234 -23.91 -26.15 1.27
CA THR A 234 -23.54 -26.76 -0.01
C THR A 234 -24.58 -26.54 -1.12
N SER A 235 -25.72 -25.93 -0.79
CA SER A 235 -26.82 -25.60 -1.70
C SER A 235 -27.58 -24.38 -1.17
N ILE A 236 -28.21 -23.62 -2.07
CA ILE A 236 -29.08 -22.47 -1.78
C ILE A 236 -30.53 -22.88 -1.97
#